data_AF-A0A946FGP8-F1
#
_entry.id   AF-A0A946FGP8-F1
#
_cell.length_a   1.000
_cell.length_b   1.000
_cell.length_c   1.000
_cell.angle_alpha   90.00
_cell.angle_beta   90.00
_cell.angle_gamma   90.00
#
_symmetry.space_group_name_H-M   'P 1'
#
loop_
_entity.id
_entity.type
_entity.pdbx_description
1 polymer ?
#
loop_
_entity_poly.entity_id
_entity_poly.type
_entity_poly.pdbx_seq_one_letter_code
_entity_poly.pdbx_strand_id
1 'polypeptide(L)'
;VREWQGDIVFLHEVGAGAADRSYGIHVARLAGVPPIVIARAEEVLATLAEEKSTDQLMENLPLFDASQPVLHPATPSAVEEQLKAISPDHMSPREALEHLYALKAMLDDGRDGGMS
;
A
#
# COMPACT_ATOMS: atom_id res chain seq x y z
N VAL A 1 18.23 -21.04 1.43
CA VAL A 1 17.47 -19.98 0.73
C VAL A 1 18.45 -18.99 0.11
N ARG A 2 18.20 -18.48 -1.10
CA ARG A 2 19.02 -17.42 -1.74
C ARG A 2 18.12 -16.27 -2.21
N GLU A 3 18.57 -15.03 -2.00
CA GLU A 3 17.93 -13.81 -2.49
C GLU A 3 18.45 -13.48 -3.90
N TRP A 4 17.57 -13.15 -4.84
CA TRP A 4 17.95 -12.65 -6.16
C TRP A 4 16.95 -11.61 -6.66
N GLN A 5 17.40 -10.38 -6.88
CA GLN A 5 16.57 -9.27 -7.42
C GLN A 5 15.21 -9.02 -6.72
N GLY A 6 15.11 -9.31 -5.41
CA GLY A 6 13.87 -9.16 -4.65
C GLY A 6 13.02 -10.42 -4.55
N ASP A 7 13.39 -11.48 -5.27
CA ASP A 7 12.76 -12.80 -5.22
C ASP A 7 13.52 -13.77 -4.31
N ILE A 8 12.77 -14.64 -3.63
CA ILE A 8 13.30 -15.71 -2.78
C ILE A 8 13.32 -17.01 -3.57
N VAL A 9 14.51 -17.60 -3.69
CA VAL A 9 14.68 -18.96 -4.19
C VAL A 9 14.83 -19.91 -2.99
N PHE A 10 13.83 -20.75 -2.79
CA PHE A 10 13.86 -21.82 -1.79
C PHE A 10 14.77 -22.96 -2.30
N LEU A 11 15.95 -23.08 -1.69
CA LEU A 11 16.75 -24.28 -1.83
C LEU A 11 16.17 -25.31 -0.85
N HIS A 12 15.61 -26.41 -1.37
CA HIS A 12 15.05 -27.52 -0.61
C HIS A 12 16.12 -28.42 0.03
N GLU A 13 17.27 -27.84 0.41
CA GLU A 13 18.40 -28.55 1.01
C GLU A 13 18.45 -28.26 2.52
N VAL A 14 18.69 -29.29 3.31
CA VAL A 14 18.83 -29.18 4.77
C VAL A 14 20.31 -29.01 5.11
N GLY A 15 20.71 -27.82 5.55
CA GLY A 15 22.03 -27.55 6.11
C GLY A 15 22.05 -27.76 7.63
N ALA A 16 23.17 -28.22 8.19
CA ALA A 16 23.36 -28.29 9.63
C ALA A 16 23.66 -26.89 10.20
N GLY A 17 22.86 -26.42 11.16
CA GLY A 17 23.02 -25.11 11.79
C GLY A 17 21.72 -24.32 11.90
N ALA A 18 21.73 -23.23 12.67
CA ALA A 18 20.62 -22.28 12.71
C ALA A 18 20.61 -21.45 11.41
N ALA A 19 19.43 -21.02 10.96
CA ALA A 19 19.32 -20.16 9.79
C ALA A 19 19.98 -18.79 10.07
N ASP A 20 20.79 -18.31 9.12
CA ASP A 20 21.52 -17.04 9.27
C ASP A 20 20.60 -15.80 9.24
N ARG A 21 19.40 -15.90 8.64
CA ARG A 21 18.43 -14.80 8.50
C ARG A 21 16.98 -15.27 8.53
N SER A 22 16.11 -14.39 9.02
CA SER A 22 14.65 -14.56 9.01
C SER A 22 14.06 -13.97 7.72
N TYR A 23 13.26 -14.75 6.99
CA TYR A 23 12.69 -14.36 5.68
C TYR A 23 11.18 -14.03 5.73
N GLY A 24 10.59 -13.90 6.92
CA GLY A 24 9.14 -13.80 7.10
C GLY A 24 8.47 -12.65 6.33
N ILE A 25 9.04 -11.44 6.36
CA ILE A 25 8.50 -10.26 5.65
C ILE A 25 8.54 -10.47 4.12
N HIS A 26 9.60 -11.09 3.62
CA HIS A 26 9.73 -11.36 2.20
C HIS A 26 8.73 -12.43 1.72
N VAL A 27 8.46 -13.45 2.53
CA VAL A 27 7.40 -14.43 2.25
C VAL A 27 6.02 -13.79 2.32
N ALA A 28 5.77 -12.88 3.27
CA ALA A 28 4.52 -12.13 3.35
C ALA A 28 4.28 -11.28 2.08
N ARG A 29 5.33 -10.67 1.53
CA ARG A 29 5.28 -9.95 0.24
C ARG A 29 4.85 -10.87 -0.90
N LEU A 30 5.44 -12.07 -0.98
CA LEU A 30 5.06 -13.09 -1.98
C LEU A 30 3.63 -13.62 -1.77
N ALA A 31 3.14 -13.64 -0.54
CA ALA A 31 1.78 -14.05 -0.19
C ALA A 31 0.71 -12.97 -0.48
N GLY A 32 1.11 -11.80 -1.01
CA GLY A 32 0.19 -10.72 -1.36
C GLY A 32 -0.30 -9.91 -0.15
N VAL A 33 0.45 -9.91 0.95
CA VAL A 33 0.15 -9.04 2.10
C VAL A 33 0.27 -7.57 1.65
N PRO A 34 -0.70 -6.69 2.03
CA PRO A 34 -0.70 -5.31 1.57
C PRO A 34 0.62 -4.57 1.84
N PRO A 35 1.11 -3.71 0.91
CA PRO A 35 2.38 -3.01 1.05
C PRO A 35 2.50 -2.18 2.34
N ILE A 36 1.40 -1.60 2.81
CA ILE A 36 1.35 -0.84 4.06
C ILE A 36 1.66 -1.70 5.30
N VAL A 37 1.24 -2.97 5.28
CA VAL A 37 1.52 -3.94 6.36
C VAL A 37 2.99 -4.36 6.30
N ILE A 38 3.54 -4.55 5.10
CA ILE A 38 4.96 -4.86 4.90
C ILE A 38 5.85 -3.71 5.42
N ALA A 39 5.54 -2.47 5.05
CA ALA A 39 6.29 -1.29 5.50
C ALA A 39 6.28 -1.16 7.03
N ARG A 40 5.12 -1.35 7.66
CA ARG A 40 5.02 -1.31 9.13
C ARG A 40 5.82 -2.43 9.80
N ALA A 41 5.81 -3.64 9.23
CA ALA A 41 6.58 -4.76 9.76
C ALA A 41 8.10 -4.51 9.68
N GLU A 42 8.56 -3.84 8.61
CA GLU A 42 9.97 -3.43 8.45
C GLU A 42 10.39 -2.38 9.49
N GLU A 43 9.54 -1.37 9.75
CA GLU A 43 9.78 -0.38 10.82
C GLU A 43 9.91 -1.03 12.19
N VAL A 44 8.97 -1.92 12.53
CA VAL A 44 8.97 -2.65 13.81
C VAL A 44 10.22 -3.52 13.92
N LEU A 45 10.61 -4.21 12.85
CA LEU A 45 11.83 -5.03 12.83
C LEU A 45 13.09 -4.18 13.08
N ALA A 46 13.15 -2.98 12.52
CA ALA A 46 14.27 -2.06 12.75
C ALA A 46 14.35 -1.66 14.23
N THR A 47 13.21 -1.35 14.86
CA THR A 47 13.17 -1.03 16.30
C THR A 47 13.58 -2.23 17.16
N LEU A 48 13.14 -3.46 16.82
CA LEU A 48 13.53 -4.68 17.53
C LEU A 48 15.01 -5.05 17.35
N ALA A 49 15.63 -4.67 16.22
CA ALA A 49 17.05 -4.89 16.00
C ALA A 49 17.91 -3.98 16.87
N GLU A 50 17.41 -2.79 17.20
CA GLU A 50 18.08 -1.80 18.06
C GLU A 50 17.81 -2.04 19.56
N GLU A 51 16.57 -2.43 19.92
CA GLU A 51 16.16 -2.66 21.31
C GLU A 51 16.25 -4.16 21.68
N LYS A 52 17.21 -4.52 22.54
CA LYS A 52 17.40 -5.90 23.02
C LYS A 52 16.29 -6.43 23.94
N SER A 53 15.27 -5.64 24.25
CA SER A 53 14.23 -5.97 25.23
C SER A 53 12.85 -5.85 24.60
N THR A 54 12.26 -6.99 24.22
CA THR A 54 10.92 -7.10 23.65
C THR A 54 9.81 -6.56 24.55
N ASP A 55 10.04 -6.53 25.87
CA ASP A 55 9.02 -6.18 26.85
C ASP A 55 8.63 -4.69 26.85
N GLN A 56 9.57 -3.78 26.53
CA GLN A 56 9.30 -2.34 26.53
C GLN A 56 8.54 -1.88 25.28
N LEU A 57 8.63 -2.66 24.19
CA LEU A 57 7.92 -2.35 22.94
C LEU A 57 6.47 -2.80 22.96
N MET A 58 6.11 -3.89 23.67
CA MET A 58 4.70 -4.30 23.77
C MET A 58 3.81 -3.22 24.42
N GLU A 59 4.38 -2.41 25.32
CA GLU A 59 3.69 -1.28 25.94
C GLU A 59 3.68 -0.01 25.07
N ASN A 60 4.61 0.12 24.11
CA ASN A 60 4.77 1.29 23.23
C ASN A 60 4.39 1.03 21.76
N LEU A 61 3.85 -0.15 21.45
CA LEU A 61 3.34 -0.47 20.13
C LEU A 61 1.84 -0.21 20.13
N PRO A 62 1.36 0.96 19.66
CA PRO A 62 -0.06 1.14 19.42
C PRO A 62 -0.40 0.24 18.22
N LEU A 63 -0.72 -1.01 18.53
CA LEU A 63 -1.06 -2.11 17.62
C LEU A 63 -2.21 -1.74 16.66
N PHE A 64 -2.94 -0.67 17.00
CA PHE A 64 -4.09 -0.14 16.28
C PHE A 64 -3.97 1.34 15.88
N ASP A 65 -2.80 2.00 15.98
CA ASP A 65 -2.63 3.37 15.44
C ASP A 65 -2.56 3.42 13.90
N ALA A 66 -2.85 2.30 13.24
CA ALA A 66 -3.21 2.25 11.83
C ALA A 66 -4.46 3.07 11.46
N SER A 67 -5.09 3.76 12.43
CA SER A 67 -6.15 4.74 12.19
C SER A 67 -5.70 6.03 11.53
N GLN A 68 -4.39 6.28 11.38
CA GLN A 68 -3.94 7.23 10.37
C GLN A 68 -3.53 6.47 9.13
N PRO A 69 -4.42 6.33 8.12
CA PRO A 69 -3.93 6.02 6.79
C PRO A 69 -2.86 7.06 6.50
N VAL A 70 -1.62 6.61 6.29
CA VAL A 70 -0.62 7.39 5.58
C VAL A 70 -1.29 7.74 4.26
N LEU A 71 -1.81 8.96 4.19
CA LEU A 71 -2.26 9.57 2.97
C LEU A 71 -0.99 9.66 2.12
N HIS A 72 -0.72 8.63 1.34
CA HIS A 72 0.04 8.82 0.11
C HIS A 72 -0.60 10.06 -0.53
N PRO A 73 0.17 11.09 -0.92
CA PRO A 73 -0.40 12.18 -1.69
C PRO A 73 -0.94 11.52 -2.96
N ALA A 74 -2.24 11.20 -2.95
CA ALA A 74 -2.92 10.63 -4.08
C ALA A 74 -2.74 11.68 -5.15
N THR A 75 -1.98 11.32 -6.19
CA THR A 75 -1.87 12.18 -7.35
C THR A 75 -3.31 12.38 -7.82
N PRO A 76 -3.82 13.62 -7.86
CA PRO A 76 -5.23 13.84 -8.16
C PRO A 76 -5.56 13.13 -9.46
N SER A 77 -6.59 12.29 -9.44
CA SER A 77 -7.08 11.67 -10.65
C SER A 77 -7.62 12.74 -11.59
N ALA A 78 -7.56 12.49 -12.91
CA ALA A 78 -8.12 13.41 -13.89
C ALA A 78 -9.60 13.76 -13.61
N VAL A 79 -10.35 12.82 -13.00
CA VAL A 79 -11.74 13.03 -12.58
C VAL A 79 -11.83 14.02 -11.42
N GLU A 80 -10.95 13.92 -10.41
CA GLU A 80 -10.92 14.85 -9.28
C GLU A 80 -10.50 16.27 -9.69
N GLU A 81 -9.58 16.40 -10.64
CA GLU A 81 -9.19 17.70 -11.20
C GLU A 81 -10.36 18.34 -11.94
N GLN A 82 -11.05 17.58 -12.78
CA GLN A 82 -12.21 18.07 -13.52
C GLN A 82 -13.37 18.45 -12.58
N LEU A 83 -13.59 17.68 -11.52
CA LEU A 83 -14.64 17.99 -10.54
C LEU A 83 -14.36 19.30 -9.79
N LYS A 84 -13.11 19.62 -9.46
CA LYS A 84 -12.74 20.89 -8.81
C LYS A 84 -13.00 22.11 -9.70
N ALA A 85 -12.97 21.94 -11.03
CA ALA A 85 -13.23 23.02 -11.98
C ALA A 85 -14.72 23.30 -12.21
N ILE A 86 -15.62 22.41 -11.80
CA ILE A 86 -17.07 22.55 -11.99
C ILE A 86 -17.64 23.54 -10.95
N SER A 87 -18.41 24.51 -11.42
CA SER A 87 -19.15 25.47 -10.58
C SER A 87 -20.67 25.29 -10.76
N PRO A 88 -21.34 24.52 -9.88
CA PRO A 88 -22.77 24.21 -10.03
C PRO A 88 -23.67 25.45 -10.04
N ASP A 89 -23.30 26.49 -9.29
CA ASP A 89 -24.08 27.72 -9.16
C ASP A 89 -24.06 28.60 -10.43
N HIS A 90 -23.13 28.31 -11.36
CA HIS A 90 -22.90 29.07 -12.58
C HIS A 90 -23.23 28.30 -13.87
N MET A 91 -24.00 27.22 -13.77
CA MET A 91 -24.42 26.44 -14.94
C MET A 91 -25.91 26.15 -14.95
N SER A 92 -26.44 25.93 -16.15
CA SER A 92 -27.80 25.47 -16.34
C SER A 92 -27.96 24.00 -15.91
N PRO A 93 -29.18 23.54 -15.59
CA PRO A 93 -29.43 22.14 -15.27
C PRO A 93 -28.99 21.17 -16.36
N ARG A 94 -29.03 21.60 -17.63
CA ARG A 94 -28.59 20.78 -18.76
C ARG A 94 -27.07 20.64 -18.79
N GLU A 95 -26.34 21.73 -18.65
CA GLU A 95 -24.87 21.71 -18.61
C GLU A 95 -24.36 20.88 -17.42
N ALA A 96 -25.02 20.97 -16.26
CA ALA A 96 -24.71 20.13 -15.11
C ALA A 96 -24.83 18.63 -15.43
N LEU A 97 -25.92 18.23 -16.11
CA LEU A 97 -26.10 16.84 -16.55
C LEU A 97 -25.02 16.42 -17.55
N GLU A 98 -24.66 17.28 -18.50
CA GLU A 98 -23.60 17.01 -19.48
C GLU A 98 -22.24 16.80 -18.77
N HIS A 99 -21.90 17.61 -17.78
CA HIS A 99 -20.70 17.42 -16.96
C HIS A 99 -20.71 16.10 -16.17
N LEU A 100 -21.86 15.69 -15.61
CA LEU A 100 -21.98 14.42 -14.90
C LEU A 100 -21.75 13.22 -15.83
N TYR A 101 -22.28 13.26 -17.06
CA TYR A 101 -22.02 12.21 -18.05
C TYR A 101 -20.54 12.15 -18.45
N ALA A 102 -19.90 13.29 -18.64
CA ALA A 102 -18.47 13.35 -18.96
C ALA A 102 -17.61 12.74 -17.85
N LEU A 103 -17.88 13.09 -16.58
CA LEU A 103 -17.19 12.50 -15.42
C LEU A 103 -17.39 10.98 -15.34
N LYS A 104 -18.60 10.49 -15.63
CA LYS A 104 -18.90 9.05 -15.62
C LYS A 104 -18.11 8.30 -16.70
N ALA A 105 -18.01 8.87 -17.90
CA ALA A 105 -17.20 8.30 -18.99
C ALA A 105 -15.72 8.21 -18.61
N MET A 106 -15.15 9.28 -18.05
CA MET A 106 -13.76 9.30 -17.58
C MET A 106 -13.48 8.22 -16.51
N LEU A 107 -14.45 7.94 -15.65
CA LEU A 107 -14.35 6.90 -14.62
C LEU A 107 -14.49 5.48 -15.18
N ASP A 108 -15.18 5.30 -16.31
CA ASP A 108 -15.30 4.01 -17.00
C ASP A 108 -14.03 3.73 -17.82
N ASP A 109 -13.54 4.71 -18.58
CA ASP A 109 -12.30 4.60 -19.36
C ASP A 109 -11.07 4.33 -18.47
N GLY A 110 -11.02 4.94 -17.29
CA GLY A 110 -9.96 4.69 -16.31
C GLY A 110 -10.01 3.29 -15.66
N ARG A 111 -11.14 2.57 -15.75
CA ARG A 111 -11.28 1.20 -15.22
C ARG A 111 -10.89 0.12 -16.23
N ASP A 112 -10.94 0.41 -17.52
CA ASP A 112 -10.57 -0.55 -18.58
C ASP A 112 -9.03 -0.62 -18.79
N GLY A 113 -8.27 0.37 -18.34
CA GLY A 113 -6.81 0.43 -18.48
C GLY A 113 -5.98 -0.31 -17.41
N GLY A 114 -6.61 -0.95 -16.42
CA GLY A 114 -5.92 -1.55 -15.27
C GLY A 114 -5.75 -3.07 -15.30
N MET A 115 -6.02 -3.73 -16.43
CA MET A 115 -6.09 -5.20 -16.52
C MET A 115 -5.14 -5.81 -17.57
N SER A 116 -3.99 -5.18 -17.82
CA SER A 116 -2.90 -5.75 -18.62
C SER A 116 -1.58 -5.68 -17.87
#